data_AF-A0A849QLQ5-F1
#
_entry.id   AF-A0A849QLQ5-F1
#
_cell.length_a   1.000
_cell.length_b   1.000
_cell.length_c   1.000
_cell.angle_alpha   90.00
_cell.angle_beta   90.00
_cell.angle_gamma   90.00
#
_symmetry.space_group_name_H-M   'P 1'
#
loop_
_entity.id
_entity.type
_entity.pdbx_description
1 polymer ?
#
loop_
_entity_poly.entity_id
_entity_poly.type
_entity_poly.pdbx_seq_one_letter_code
_entity_poly.pdbx_strand_id
1 'polypeptide(L)'
;MNKTTTRNKYLMFFAIGIISFYLSGYLLRGIHPPQSVFLMLLVYWILFGIGILVCKERSRGFVVKAFAVSFAALFLISAGFFALGAYNHYDSKYIDAERLQTVPDEFAVVTEEELNEYPALKETITSQSIVKVRPDEWRRTIDYLTEKGSHTVKFGDMYYAIGFMTA
;
A
#
# COMPACT_ATOMS: atom_id res chain seq x y z
N MET A 1 -25.48 36.34 12.07
CA MET A 1 -24.57 35.30 12.62
C MET A 1 -23.15 35.75 12.36
N ASN A 2 -22.31 35.90 13.39
CA ASN A 2 -20.95 36.42 13.24
C ASN A 2 -20.10 35.43 12.41
N LYS A 3 -19.54 35.85 11.27
CA LYS A 3 -18.83 34.96 10.31
C LYS A 3 -17.73 34.15 10.99
N THR A 4 -17.05 34.74 11.97
CA THR A 4 -15.98 34.10 12.76
C THR A 4 -16.48 32.90 13.56
N THR A 5 -17.68 32.99 14.14
CA THR A 5 -18.28 31.90 14.92
C THR A 5 -18.64 30.71 14.03
N THR A 6 -19.17 30.97 12.83
CA THR A 6 -19.55 29.92 11.88
C THR A 6 -18.32 29.18 11.32
N ARG A 7 -17.24 29.92 11.00
CA ARG A 7 -15.98 29.33 10.56
C ARG A 7 -15.39 28.38 11.60
N ASN A 8 -15.37 28.79 12.87
CA ASN A 8 -14.82 27.97 13.96
C ASN A 8 -15.62 26.67 14.14
N LYS A 9 -16.95 26.70 13.95
CA LYS A 9 -17.76 25.48 13.98
C LYS A 9 -17.39 24.52 12.85
N TYR A 10 -17.22 25.00 11.61
CA TYR A 10 -16.78 24.12 10.52
C TYR A 10 -15.38 23.54 10.74
N LEU A 11 -14.44 24.33 11.29
CA LEU A 11 -13.11 23.82 11.68
C LEU A 11 -13.22 22.73 12.75
N MET A 12 -14.13 22.88 13.72
CA MET A 12 -14.39 21.85 14.73
C MET A 12 -14.92 20.57 14.07
N PHE A 13 -15.92 20.64 13.18
CA PHE A 13 -16.44 19.45 12.50
C PHE A 13 -15.42 18.80 11.57
N PHE A 14 -14.60 19.60 10.89
CA PHE A 14 -13.44 19.11 10.13
C PHE A 14 -12.50 18.31 11.03
N ALA A 15 -12.12 18.86 12.18
CA ALA A 15 -11.26 18.17 13.15
C ALA A 15 -11.93 16.91 13.73
N ILE A 16 -13.23 16.94 14.01
CA ILE A 16 -14.00 15.74 14.43
C ILE A 16 -13.86 14.65 13.37
N GLY A 17 -14.08 14.96 12.08
CA GLY A 17 -13.99 13.97 11.01
C GLY A 17 -12.64 13.28 10.93
N ILE A 18 -11.55 14.03 11.00
CA ILE A 18 -10.19 13.49 10.93
C ILE A 18 -9.86 12.74 12.22
N ILE A 19 -9.94 13.41 13.36
CA ILE A 19 -9.42 12.87 14.63
C ILE A 19 -10.23 11.65 15.05
N SER A 20 -11.57 11.72 15.02
CA SER A 20 -12.39 10.60 15.51
C SER A 20 -12.14 9.31 14.74
N PHE A 21 -12.06 9.37 13.41
CA PHE A 21 -11.89 8.20 12.57
C PHE A 21 -10.49 7.59 12.73
N TYR A 22 -9.43 8.39 12.59
CA TYR A 22 -8.06 7.85 12.67
C TYR A 22 -7.64 7.47 14.09
N LEU A 23 -8.08 8.23 15.11
CA LEU A 23 -7.79 7.89 16.52
C LEU A 23 -8.54 6.63 16.94
N SER A 24 -9.81 6.46 16.55
CA SER A 24 -10.52 5.21 16.80
C SER A 24 -9.88 4.03 16.08
N GLY A 25 -9.41 4.21 14.84
CA GLY A 25 -8.64 3.17 14.14
C GLY A 25 -7.37 2.76 14.87
N TYR A 26 -6.66 3.73 15.46
CA TYR A 26 -5.48 3.46 16.29
C TYR A 26 -5.84 2.66 17.56
N LEU A 27 -6.92 3.03 18.25
CA LEU A 27 -7.36 2.37 19.48
C LEU A 27 -7.93 0.97 19.23
N LEU A 28 -8.52 0.74 18.05
CA LEU A 28 -9.11 -0.54 17.65
C LEU A 28 -8.11 -1.47 16.95
N ARG A 29 -6.81 -1.18 17.05
CA ARG A 29 -5.74 -2.09 16.58
C ARG A 29 -5.89 -3.44 17.29
N GLY A 30 -6.19 -4.48 16.51
CA GLY A 30 -6.49 -5.83 17.01
C GLY A 30 -7.88 -6.33 16.62
N ILE A 31 -8.78 -5.44 16.19
CA ILE A 31 -10.05 -5.84 15.57
C ILE A 31 -9.86 -5.94 14.07
N HIS A 32 -10.12 -7.12 13.50
CA HIS A 32 -9.97 -7.34 12.07
C HIS A 32 -11.04 -6.58 11.26
N PRO A 33 -10.66 -6.03 10.09
CA PRO A 33 -11.63 -5.55 9.12
C PRO A 33 -12.63 -6.65 8.72
N PRO A 34 -13.90 -6.32 8.42
CA PRO A 34 -14.45 -4.96 8.32
C PRO A 34 -14.98 -4.39 9.65
N GLN A 35 -14.99 -5.17 10.74
CA GLN A 35 -15.61 -4.77 12.01
C GLN A 35 -15.00 -3.50 12.60
N SER A 36 -13.68 -3.36 12.52
CA SER A 36 -12.98 -2.14 12.95
C SER A 36 -13.46 -0.89 12.20
N VAL A 37 -13.69 -0.99 10.90
CA VAL A 37 -14.17 0.14 10.07
C VAL A 37 -15.57 0.58 10.49
N PHE A 38 -16.48 -0.37 10.74
CA PHE A 38 -17.83 -0.04 11.22
C PHE A 38 -17.79 0.64 12.59
N LEU A 39 -16.94 0.17 13.50
CA LEU A 39 -16.76 0.79 14.81
C LEU A 39 -16.16 2.19 14.71
N MET A 40 -15.19 2.42 13.82
CA MET A 40 -14.62 3.75 13.56
C MET A 40 -15.69 4.72 13.04
N LEU A 41 -16.53 4.27 12.09
CA LEU A 41 -17.65 5.07 11.58
C LEU A 41 -18.68 5.35 12.67
N LEU A 42 -18.99 4.38 13.53
CA LEU A 42 -19.90 4.57 14.66
C LEU A 42 -19.37 5.63 15.63
N VAL A 43 -18.08 5.57 15.99
CA VAL A 43 -17.43 6.57 16.85
C VAL A 43 -17.50 7.96 16.20
N TYR A 44 -17.22 8.05 14.89
CA TYR A 44 -17.37 9.30 14.13
C TYR A 44 -18.80 9.84 14.21
N TRP A 45 -19.82 9.01 13.96
CA TRP A 45 -21.23 9.44 14.00
C TRP A 45 -21.66 9.93 15.39
N ILE A 46 -21.25 9.23 16.45
CA ILE A 46 -21.54 9.63 17.83
C ILE A 46 -20.90 10.99 18.13
N LEU A 47 -19.62 11.17 17.83
CA LEU A 47 -18.91 12.43 18.08
C LEU A 47 -19.44 13.58 17.22
N PHE A 48 -19.83 13.30 15.97
CA PHE A 48 -20.47 14.27 15.09
C PHE A 48 -21.83 14.71 15.68
N GLY A 49 -22.66 13.77 16.13
CA GLY A 49 -23.92 14.06 16.81
C GLY A 49 -23.76 14.88 18.09
N ILE A 50 -22.80 14.50 18.94
CA ILE A 50 -22.44 15.27 20.14
C ILE A 50 -22.00 16.69 19.76
N GLY A 51 -21.17 16.84 18.72
CA GLY A 51 -20.74 18.13 18.21
C GLY A 51 -21.91 19.04 17.80
N ILE A 52 -22.94 18.49 17.16
CA ILE A 52 -24.17 19.24 16.80
C ILE A 52 -24.90 19.71 18.07
N LEU A 53 -25.09 18.81 19.04
CA LEU A 53 -25.77 19.12 20.31
C LEU A 53 -25.04 20.21 21.09
N VAL A 54 -23.71 20.11 21.21
CA VAL A 54 -22.86 21.10 21.89
C VAL A 54 -22.90 22.46 21.18
N CYS A 55 -22.87 22.47 19.84
CA CYS A 55 -22.99 23.71 19.07
C CYS A 55 -24.39 24.35 19.12
N LYS A 56 -25.38 23.63 19.67
CA LYS A 56 -26.81 23.99 19.70
C LYS A 56 -27.34 24.38 18.32
N GLU A 57 -26.76 23.81 17.26
CA GLU A 57 -27.13 24.13 15.88
C GLU A 57 -28.33 23.31 15.44
N ARG A 58 -29.42 23.99 15.08
CA ARG A 58 -30.67 23.37 14.61
C ARG A 58 -30.88 23.52 13.10
N SER A 59 -30.01 24.26 12.43
CA SER A 59 -30.12 24.49 10.98
C SER A 59 -29.74 23.22 10.21
N ARG A 60 -30.71 22.64 9.49
CA ARG A 60 -30.47 21.52 8.57
C ARG A 60 -29.38 21.85 7.55
N GLY A 61 -29.37 23.07 7.03
CA GLY A 61 -28.36 23.53 6.07
C GLY A 61 -26.95 23.58 6.67
N PHE A 62 -26.83 23.93 7.95
CA PHE A 62 -25.54 23.86 8.64
C PHE A 62 -25.10 22.41 8.84
N VAL A 63 -26.00 21.54 9.32
CA VAL A 63 -25.69 20.11 9.59
C VAL A 63 -25.20 19.40 8.32
N VAL A 64 -25.89 19.58 7.19
CA VAL A 64 -25.50 18.96 5.91
C VAL A 64 -24.13 19.46 5.46
N LYS A 65 -23.86 20.77 5.58
CA LYS A 65 -22.55 21.33 5.22
C LYS A 65 -21.43 20.86 6.16
N ALA A 66 -21.70 20.80 7.45
CA ALA A 66 -20.75 20.30 8.44
C ALA A 66 -20.39 18.84 8.17
N PHE A 67 -21.40 18.01 7.86
CA PHE A 67 -21.22 16.62 7.47
C PHE A 67 -20.40 16.51 6.18
N ALA A 68 -20.72 17.30 5.16
CA ALA A 68 -19.98 17.29 3.90
C ALA A 68 -18.50 17.65 4.12
N VAL A 69 -18.21 18.67 4.94
CA VAL A 69 -16.84 19.08 5.26
C VAL A 69 -16.08 17.98 6.01
N SER A 70 -16.68 17.39 7.05
CA SER A 70 -16.03 16.35 7.84
C SER A 70 -15.83 15.06 7.06
N PHE A 71 -16.85 14.65 6.29
CA PHE A 71 -16.81 13.44 5.49
C PHE A 71 -15.86 13.58 4.29
N ALA A 72 -15.84 14.72 3.60
CA ALA A 72 -14.90 14.95 2.51
C ALA A 72 -13.44 14.92 3.00
N ALA A 73 -13.15 15.50 4.17
CA ALA A 73 -11.82 15.45 4.76
C ALA A 73 -11.41 14.00 5.07
N LEU A 74 -12.29 13.23 5.72
CA LEU A 74 -12.07 11.82 6.00
C LEU A 74 -11.83 11.03 4.71
N PHE A 75 -12.70 11.21 3.71
CA PHE A 75 -12.64 10.50 2.43
C PHE A 75 -11.33 10.77 1.69
N LEU A 76 -10.91 12.05 1.59
CA LEU A 76 -9.69 12.42 0.88
C LEU A 76 -8.44 11.85 1.56
N ILE A 77 -8.36 11.90 2.89
CA ILE A 77 -7.23 11.34 3.62
C ILE A 77 -7.22 9.80 3.46
N SER A 78 -8.38 9.15 3.54
CA SER A 78 -8.49 7.70 3.37
C SER A 78 -8.07 7.28 1.96
N ALA A 79 -8.55 7.99 0.94
CA ALA A 79 -8.15 7.78 -0.45
C ALA A 79 -6.63 7.96 -0.64
N GLY A 80 -6.03 8.95 0.03
CA GLY A 80 -4.59 9.15 0.04
C GLY A 80 -3.84 7.96 0.64
N PHE A 81 -4.28 7.44 1.78
CA PHE A 81 -3.69 6.23 2.39
C PHE A 81 -3.86 4.99 1.51
N PHE A 82 -5.03 4.80 0.88
CA PHE A 82 -5.25 3.68 -0.05
C PHE A 82 -4.38 3.80 -1.29
N ALA A 83 -4.27 5.00 -1.88
CA ALA A 83 -3.41 5.24 -3.03
C ALA A 83 -1.94 4.99 -2.69
N LEU A 84 -1.46 5.48 -1.55
CA LEU A 84 -0.10 5.22 -1.07
C LEU A 84 0.14 3.74 -0.78
N GLY A 85 -0.83 3.05 -0.17
CA GLY A 85 -0.75 1.62 0.08
C GLY A 85 -0.68 0.80 -1.20
N ALA A 86 -1.54 1.12 -2.17
CA ALA A 86 -1.55 0.48 -3.49
C ALA A 86 -0.25 0.74 -4.24
N TYR A 87 0.26 1.98 -4.20
CA TYR A 87 1.55 2.35 -4.79
C TYR A 87 2.70 1.54 -4.17
N ASN A 88 2.77 1.49 -2.84
CA ASN A 88 3.81 0.74 -2.14
C ASN A 88 3.75 -0.76 -2.43
N HIS A 89 2.55 -1.36 -2.51
CA HIS A 89 2.37 -2.78 -2.83
C HIS A 89 2.71 -3.09 -4.29
N TYR A 90 2.37 -2.17 -5.21
CA TYR A 90 2.79 -2.26 -6.61
C TYR A 90 4.31 -2.26 -6.73
N ASP A 91 5.00 -1.38 -6.01
CA ASP A 91 6.47 -1.25 -5.97
C ASP A 91 7.18 -2.29 -5.08
N SER A 92 6.44 -3.17 -4.39
CA SER A 92 7.01 -4.20 -3.54
C SER A 92 7.32 -5.46 -4.36
N LYS A 93 8.34 -5.36 -5.22
CA LYS A 93 8.80 -6.45 -6.10
C LYS A 93 10.22 -6.86 -5.76
N TYR A 94 10.44 -8.17 -5.69
CA TYR A 94 11.74 -8.73 -5.35
C TYR A 94 12.09 -9.90 -6.26
N ILE A 95 13.38 -10.06 -6.51
CA ILE A 95 13.97 -11.21 -7.20
C ILE A 95 14.98 -11.85 -6.23
N ASP A 96 15.00 -13.18 -6.22
CA ASP A 96 15.93 -13.99 -5.44
C ASP A 96 16.61 -15.03 -6.34
N ALA A 97 17.80 -15.47 -5.96
CA ALA A 97 18.57 -16.49 -6.64
C ALA A 97 19.15 -17.49 -5.65
N GLU A 98 18.53 -18.65 -5.58
CA GLU A 98 19.00 -19.75 -4.75
C GLU A 98 20.01 -20.60 -5.54
N ARG A 99 21.26 -20.67 -5.06
CA ARG A 99 22.27 -21.54 -5.68
C ARG A 99 21.97 -23.00 -5.41
N LEU A 100 21.84 -23.78 -6.49
CA LEU A 100 21.58 -25.22 -6.41
C LEU A 100 22.90 -25.99 -6.21
N GLN A 101 22.82 -27.05 -5.41
CA GLN A 101 23.96 -27.96 -5.15
C GLN A 101 24.05 -29.11 -6.17
N THR A 102 22.96 -29.35 -6.90
CA THR A 102 22.85 -30.43 -7.89
C THR A 102 22.51 -29.86 -9.26
N VAL A 103 22.79 -30.64 -10.30
CA VAL A 103 22.38 -30.30 -11.66
C VAL A 103 20.86 -30.49 -11.76
N PRO A 104 20.08 -29.45 -12.11
CA PRO A 104 18.65 -29.55 -12.30
C PRO A 104 18.32 -30.23 -13.64
N ASP A 105 17.14 -30.84 -13.73
CA ASP A 105 16.68 -31.51 -14.95
C ASP A 105 16.38 -30.50 -16.07
N GLU A 106 15.86 -29.32 -15.71
CA GLU A 106 15.56 -28.22 -16.63
C GLU A 106 16.32 -26.96 -16.19
N PHE A 107 17.04 -26.34 -17.13
CA PHE A 107 17.70 -25.06 -16.92
C PHE A 107 17.86 -24.28 -18.22
N ALA A 108 17.88 -22.96 -18.10
CA ALA A 108 18.23 -22.05 -19.17
C ALA A 108 19.69 -21.62 -19.03
N VAL A 109 20.47 -21.63 -20.11
CA VAL A 109 21.81 -21.03 -20.10
C VAL A 109 21.68 -19.53 -20.29
N VAL A 110 22.34 -18.79 -19.39
CA VAL A 110 22.37 -17.32 -19.42
C VAL A 110 23.83 -16.85 -19.49
N THR A 111 24.13 -15.94 -20.40
CA THR A 111 25.48 -15.37 -20.56
C THR A 111 25.67 -14.08 -19.78
N GLU A 112 26.94 -13.66 -19.60
CA GLU A 112 27.27 -12.39 -18.97
C GLU A 112 26.68 -11.19 -19.74
N GLU A 113 26.68 -11.26 -21.07
CA GLU A 113 26.10 -10.23 -21.93
C GLU A 113 24.59 -10.12 -21.72
N GLU A 114 23.89 -11.26 -21.63
CA GLU A 114 22.45 -11.28 -21.36
C GLU A 114 22.15 -10.72 -19.96
N LEU A 115 22.93 -11.11 -18.94
CA LEU A 115 22.77 -10.58 -17.58
C LEU A 115 22.98 -9.06 -17.49
N ASN A 116 23.80 -8.46 -18.36
CA ASN A 116 23.98 -7.01 -18.38
C ASN A 116 22.70 -6.25 -18.78
N GLU A 117 21.75 -6.90 -19.47
CA GLU A 117 20.45 -6.32 -19.79
C GLU A 117 19.44 -6.41 -18.62
N TYR A 118 19.73 -7.26 -17.64
CA TYR A 118 18.90 -7.54 -16.46
C TYR A 118 19.72 -7.35 -15.17
N PRO A 119 20.04 -6.09 -14.79
CA PRO A 119 20.98 -5.82 -13.72
C PRO A 119 20.55 -6.38 -12.37
N ALA A 120 19.25 -6.41 -12.06
CA ALA A 120 18.79 -7.04 -10.82
C ALA A 120 18.93 -8.57 -10.81
N LEU A 121 18.73 -9.24 -11.95
CA LEU A 121 18.97 -10.67 -12.08
C LEU A 121 20.46 -10.97 -11.87
N LYS A 122 21.32 -10.17 -12.50
CA LYS A 122 22.77 -10.25 -12.32
C LYS A 122 23.17 -10.04 -10.86
N GLU A 123 22.61 -9.03 -10.23
CA GLU A 123 22.88 -8.70 -8.83
C GLU A 123 22.50 -9.87 -7.93
N THR A 124 21.28 -10.40 -8.04
CA THR A 124 20.84 -11.50 -7.16
C THR A 124 21.68 -12.77 -7.33
N ILE A 125 22.09 -13.12 -8.56
CA ILE A 125 22.96 -14.28 -8.82
C ILE A 125 24.35 -14.08 -8.20
N THR A 126 24.88 -12.86 -8.28
CA THR A 126 26.23 -12.52 -7.81
C THR A 126 26.28 -12.37 -6.29
N SER A 127 25.30 -11.67 -5.70
CA SER A 127 25.23 -11.39 -4.26
C SER A 127 24.62 -12.53 -3.45
N GLN A 128 23.89 -13.44 -4.10
CA GLN A 128 23.08 -14.48 -3.46
C GLN A 128 22.13 -13.90 -2.41
N SER A 129 21.50 -12.76 -2.76
CA SER A 129 20.58 -12.06 -1.87
C SER A 129 19.30 -11.67 -2.61
N ILE A 130 18.24 -11.49 -1.81
CA ILE A 130 16.97 -10.94 -2.28
C ILE A 130 17.18 -9.47 -2.65
N VAL A 131 16.92 -9.10 -3.90
CA VAL A 131 17.07 -7.74 -4.42
C VAL A 131 15.67 -7.13 -4.62
N LYS A 132 15.45 -5.92 -4.10
CA LYS A 132 14.25 -5.14 -4.41
C LYS A 132 14.41 -4.52 -5.80
N VAL A 133 13.40 -4.70 -6.65
CA VAL A 133 13.45 -4.29 -8.06
C VAL A 133 12.27 -3.41 -8.43
N ARG A 134 12.40 -2.66 -9.51
CA ARG A 134 11.27 -1.91 -10.06
C ARG A 134 10.28 -2.86 -10.75
N PRO A 135 8.98 -2.57 -10.76
CA PRO A 135 7.98 -3.47 -11.36
C PRO A 135 8.17 -3.77 -12.85
N ASP A 136 8.68 -2.81 -13.61
CA ASP A 136 9.00 -2.96 -15.03
C ASP A 136 10.16 -3.93 -15.26
N GLU A 137 11.23 -3.79 -14.49
CA GLU A 137 12.37 -4.71 -14.50
C GLU A 137 12.00 -6.10 -14.00
N TRP A 138 11.19 -6.18 -12.94
CA TRP A 138 10.66 -7.44 -12.42
C TRP A 138 9.91 -8.22 -13.50
N ARG A 139 8.98 -7.56 -14.20
CA ARG A 139 8.20 -8.18 -15.26
C ARG A 139 9.08 -8.59 -16.45
N ARG A 140 9.99 -7.71 -16.88
CA ARG A 140 10.92 -8.00 -17.99
C ARG A 140 11.79 -9.23 -17.70
N THR A 141 12.26 -9.39 -16.46
CA THR A 141 13.06 -10.56 -16.08
C THR A 141 12.23 -11.84 -16.09
N ILE A 142 10.96 -11.80 -15.65
CA ILE A 142 10.04 -12.95 -15.75
C ILE A 142 9.80 -13.32 -17.21
N ASP A 143 9.48 -12.33 -18.05
CA ASP A 143 9.22 -12.55 -19.48
C ASP A 143 10.45 -13.18 -20.14
N TYR A 144 11.64 -12.65 -19.87
CA TYR A 144 12.92 -13.20 -20.35
C TYR A 144 13.15 -14.66 -19.95
N LEU A 145 12.98 -15.01 -18.66
CA LEU A 145 13.18 -16.39 -18.20
C LEU A 145 12.09 -17.34 -18.72
N THR A 146 10.88 -16.84 -18.91
CA THR A 146 9.78 -17.60 -19.51
C THR A 146 10.06 -17.89 -20.98
N GLU A 147 10.56 -16.91 -21.74
CA GLU A 147 10.99 -17.09 -23.14
C GLU A 147 12.18 -18.05 -23.26
N LYS A 148 13.10 -18.02 -22.29
CA LYS A 148 14.19 -18.99 -22.18
C LYS A 148 13.73 -20.41 -21.81
N GLY A 149 12.50 -20.54 -21.30
CA GLY A 149 11.86 -21.81 -20.98
C GLY A 149 12.14 -22.35 -19.58
N SER A 150 12.86 -21.63 -18.73
CA SER A 150 13.15 -22.08 -17.35
C SER A 150 13.47 -20.91 -16.43
N HIS A 151 12.94 -20.98 -15.21
CA HIS A 151 13.28 -20.08 -14.10
C HIS A 151 14.52 -20.55 -13.32
N THR A 152 15.02 -21.74 -13.63
CA THR A 152 16.33 -22.20 -13.21
C THR A 152 17.34 -21.85 -14.29
N VAL A 153 18.42 -21.18 -13.92
CA VAL A 153 19.45 -20.70 -14.85
C VAL A 153 20.81 -21.31 -14.55
N LYS A 154 21.59 -21.55 -15.61
CA LYS A 154 23.01 -21.86 -15.53
C LYS A 154 23.79 -20.60 -15.90
N PHE A 155 24.68 -20.18 -15.00
CA PHE A 155 25.60 -19.08 -15.22
C PHE A 155 27.01 -19.51 -14.78
N GLY A 156 27.97 -19.46 -15.71
CA GLY A 156 29.26 -20.13 -15.56
C GLY A 156 29.10 -21.63 -15.35
N ASP A 157 29.71 -22.16 -14.28
CA ASP A 157 29.63 -23.57 -13.89
C ASP A 157 28.55 -23.86 -12.83
N MET A 158 27.75 -22.85 -12.49
CA MET A 158 26.80 -22.91 -11.39
C MET A 158 25.34 -22.83 -11.86
N TYR A 159 24.43 -23.39 -11.05
CA TYR A 159 22.98 -23.39 -11.30
C TYR A 159 22.27 -22.61 -10.20
N TYR A 160 21.26 -21.83 -10.59
CA TYR A 160 20.51 -20.95 -9.70
C TYR A 160 19.01 -21.09 -9.98
N ALA A 161 18.20 -21.28 -8.94
CA ALA A 161 16.75 -21.17 -9.03
C ALA A 161 16.35 -19.71 -8.78
N ILE A 162 15.69 -19.09 -9.77
CA ILE A 162 15.28 -17.69 -9.69
C ILE A 162 13.85 -17.60 -9.14
N GLY A 163 13.72 -16.92 -7.99
CA GLY A 163 12.46 -16.67 -7.31
C GLY A 163 11.95 -15.26 -7.55
N PHE A 164 10.63 -15.11 -7.62
CA PHE A 164 9.96 -13.81 -7.73
C PHE A 164 8.96 -13.64 -6.60
N MET A 165 9.09 -12.55 -5.85
CA MET A 165 8.27 -12.30 -4.66
C MET A 165 7.58 -10.94 -4.73
N THR A 166 6.40 -10.89 -4.11
CA THR A 166 5.64 -9.67 -3.82
C THR A 166 5.30 -9.64 -2.33
N ALA A 167 5.40 -8.48 -1.67
CA ALA A 167 5.02 -8.34 -0.26
C ALA A 167 3.53 -8.10 -0.06
#